data_AF-A0A286EJE2-F1
#
_entry.id   AF-A0A286EJE2-F1
#
_cell.length_a   1.000
_cell.length_b   1.000
_cell.length_c   1.000
_cell.angle_alpha   90.00
_cell.angle_beta   90.00
_cell.angle_gamma   90.00
#
_symmetry.space_group_name_H-M   'P 1'
#
loop_
_entity.id
_entity.type
_entity.pdbx_description
1 polymer ?
#
loop_
_entity_poly.entity_id
_entity_poly.type
_entity_poly.pdbx_seq_one_letter_code
_entity_poly.pdbx_strand_id
1 'polypeptide(L)'
;MPKLWTDDADDTDGVDDQAAGDAQRTVTGRLQLADWRRRVARLYAQVRAEEDPAAGHALWRAGRDELFREHPQSPLLPDSELFTTGLPYWPYDPRLRFEVPLLPTSEPLTLQVPTASDGLIPLRRIGQVQLPAPLDASLDVWWLQQYAGGIFLPLRDGSSGRTSYGGGRYLLDTAKSADLGGSAETLVLDLNFLYHPSCRYNPAWECPLAQPGNTIGFDVQAGERLTA
;
A
#
# COMPACT_ATOMS: atom_id res chain seq x y z
N MET A 1 56.67 -10.89 47.19
CA MET A 1 55.28 -11.40 47.22
C MET A 1 54.50 -10.70 46.12
N PRO A 2 54.01 -11.41 45.09
CA PRO A 2 53.12 -10.81 44.11
C PRO A 2 51.70 -10.75 44.68
N LYS A 3 51.06 -9.59 44.59
CA LYS A 3 49.63 -9.44 44.86
C LYS A 3 48.86 -9.95 43.63
N LEU A 4 47.97 -10.90 43.87
CA LEU A 4 46.99 -11.39 42.92
C LEU A 4 46.12 -10.22 42.42
N TRP A 5 45.94 -10.13 41.10
CA TRP A 5 44.75 -9.54 40.50
C TRP A 5 43.69 -10.64 40.48
N THR A 6 42.56 -10.40 41.13
CA THR A 6 41.32 -11.13 40.87
C THR A 6 40.67 -10.49 39.66
N ASP A 7 40.50 -11.27 38.60
CA ASP A 7 39.61 -10.92 37.49
C ASP A 7 38.18 -10.93 38.04
N ASP A 8 37.61 -9.75 38.21
CA ASP A 8 36.16 -9.60 38.26
C ASP A 8 35.65 -9.89 36.84
N ALA A 9 35.06 -11.07 36.66
CA ALA A 9 34.36 -11.43 35.43
C ALA A 9 33.15 -10.50 35.28
N ASP A 10 33.28 -9.61 34.30
CA ASP A 10 32.32 -8.59 33.94
C ASP A 10 31.07 -9.25 33.33
N ASP A 11 29.90 -8.82 33.78
CA ASP A 11 28.57 -9.26 33.32
C ASP A 11 28.21 -8.52 32.01
N THR A 12 29.09 -8.60 31.00
CA THR A 12 28.97 -7.90 29.70
C THR A 12 28.52 -8.80 28.55
N ASP A 13 28.65 -10.12 28.69
CA ASP A 13 28.30 -11.10 27.64
C ASP A 13 26.79 -11.02 27.25
N GLY A 14 25.90 -10.70 28.19
CA GLY A 14 24.45 -10.66 27.93
C GLY A 14 23.96 -9.44 27.14
N VAL A 15 24.68 -8.31 27.19
CA VAL A 15 24.29 -7.08 26.48
C VAL A 15 24.73 -7.13 25.01
N ASP A 16 25.90 -7.71 24.76
CA ASP A 16 26.44 -7.87 23.41
C ASP A 16 25.64 -8.90 22.58
N ASP A 17 25.19 -10.00 23.21
CA ASP A 17 24.32 -11.00 22.57
C ASP A 17 22.93 -10.43 22.21
N GLN A 18 22.37 -9.57 23.06
CA GLN A 18 21.08 -8.94 22.79
C GLN A 18 21.19 -7.91 21.65
N ALA A 19 22.25 -7.10 21.65
CA ALA A 19 22.52 -6.14 20.57
C ALA A 19 22.75 -6.84 19.20
N ALA A 20 23.50 -7.95 19.20
CA ALA A 20 23.71 -8.77 18.00
C ALA A 20 22.39 -9.38 17.50
N GLY A 21 21.55 -9.88 18.41
CA GLY A 21 20.22 -10.38 18.11
C GLY A 21 19.32 -9.31 17.48
N ASP A 22 19.35 -8.09 17.99
CA ASP A 22 18.55 -6.96 17.50
C ASP A 22 18.98 -6.50 16.10
N ALA A 23 20.30 -6.46 15.87
CA ALA A 23 20.87 -6.16 14.56
C ALA A 23 20.46 -7.21 13.52
N GLN A 24 20.54 -8.50 13.87
CA GLN A 24 20.17 -9.59 12.97
C GLN A 24 18.67 -9.59 12.64
N ARG A 25 17.80 -9.28 13.61
CA ARG A 25 16.36 -9.10 13.37
C ARG A 25 16.08 -7.93 12.43
N THR A 26 16.81 -6.83 12.58
CA THR A 26 16.71 -5.66 11.70
C THR A 26 17.08 -6.01 10.26
N VAL A 27 18.22 -6.68 10.03
CA VAL A 27 18.64 -7.11 8.70
C VAL A 27 17.61 -8.06 8.07
N THR A 28 17.15 -9.04 8.83
CA THR A 28 16.14 -10.01 8.39
C THR A 28 14.86 -9.31 7.95
N GLY A 29 14.35 -8.37 8.76
CA GLY A 29 13.16 -7.59 8.42
C GLY A 29 13.32 -6.77 7.14
N ARG A 30 14.49 -6.16 6.90
CA ARG A 30 14.76 -5.43 5.65
C ARG A 30 14.77 -6.34 4.42
N LEU A 31 15.37 -7.52 4.53
CA LEU A 31 15.40 -8.50 3.44
C LEU A 31 14.00 -9.07 3.15
N GLN A 32 13.22 -9.34 4.19
CA GLN A 32 11.82 -9.75 4.05
C GLN A 32 10.99 -8.64 3.40
N LEU A 33 11.15 -7.38 3.79
CA LEU A 33 10.44 -6.26 3.15
C LEU A 33 10.81 -6.12 1.66
N ALA A 34 12.09 -6.32 1.32
CA ALA A 34 12.51 -6.36 -0.07
C ALA A 34 11.86 -7.55 -0.82
N ASP A 35 11.69 -8.70 -0.17
CA ASP A 35 11.00 -9.86 -0.76
C ASP A 35 9.51 -9.59 -1.00
N TRP A 36 8.82 -9.02 -0.02
CA TRP A 36 7.44 -8.57 -0.16
C TRP A 36 7.28 -7.70 -1.42
N ARG A 37 8.14 -6.67 -1.58
CA ARG A 37 8.10 -5.78 -2.75
C ARG A 37 8.32 -6.52 -4.06
N ARG A 38 9.25 -7.49 -4.12
CA ARG A 38 9.46 -8.32 -5.32
C ARG A 38 8.23 -9.16 -5.65
N ARG A 39 7.56 -9.74 -4.66
CA ARG A 39 6.35 -10.53 -4.86
C ARG A 39 5.18 -9.67 -5.34
N VAL A 40 4.98 -8.48 -4.75
CA VAL A 40 3.97 -7.52 -5.24
C VAL A 40 4.28 -7.10 -6.68
N ALA A 41 5.53 -6.77 -6.99
CA ALA A 41 5.92 -6.41 -8.36
C ALA A 41 5.64 -7.55 -9.36
N ARG A 42 5.94 -8.80 -8.99
CA ARG A 42 5.62 -9.98 -9.81
C ARG A 42 4.12 -10.16 -9.99
N LEU A 43 3.35 -10.00 -8.92
CA LEU A 43 1.88 -10.12 -8.95
C LEU A 43 1.28 -9.12 -9.94
N TYR A 44 1.64 -7.84 -9.83
CA TYR A 44 1.14 -6.82 -10.76
C TYR A 44 1.67 -7.02 -12.20
N ALA A 45 2.87 -7.55 -12.38
CA ALA A 45 3.36 -7.92 -13.71
C ALA A 45 2.51 -9.04 -14.34
N GLN A 46 2.10 -10.04 -13.56
CA GLN A 46 1.19 -11.10 -14.01
C GLN A 46 -0.20 -10.55 -14.32
N VAL A 47 -0.74 -9.67 -13.46
CA VAL A 47 -2.02 -8.99 -13.70
C VAL A 47 -2.02 -8.23 -15.03
N ARG A 48 -0.94 -7.49 -15.34
CA ARG A 48 -0.83 -6.73 -16.59
C ARG A 48 -0.61 -7.63 -17.83
N ALA A 49 -0.10 -8.84 -17.64
CA ALA A 49 0.09 -9.81 -18.72
C ALA A 49 -1.17 -10.64 -19.00
N GLU A 50 -2.15 -10.60 -18.11
CA GLU A 50 -3.43 -11.30 -18.28
C GLU A 50 -4.36 -10.48 -19.20
N GLU A 51 -4.95 -11.16 -20.20
CA GLU A 51 -5.80 -10.53 -21.21
C GLU A 51 -7.22 -10.30 -20.69
N ASP A 52 -7.73 -11.19 -19.83
CA ASP A 52 -9.03 -11.03 -19.18
C ASP A 52 -8.90 -10.25 -17.86
N PRO A 53 -9.41 -9.01 -17.76
CA PRO A 53 -9.31 -8.21 -16.54
C PRO A 53 -9.92 -8.88 -15.30
N ALA A 54 -10.99 -9.68 -15.47
CA ALA A 54 -11.61 -10.39 -14.36
C ALA A 54 -10.70 -11.51 -13.83
N ALA A 55 -10.05 -12.24 -14.73
CA ALA A 55 -9.03 -13.24 -14.39
C ALA A 55 -7.81 -12.58 -13.72
N GLY A 56 -7.35 -11.44 -14.25
CA GLY A 56 -6.26 -10.66 -13.66
C GLY A 56 -6.58 -10.20 -12.24
N HIS A 57 -7.79 -9.71 -11.99
CA HIS A 57 -8.27 -9.37 -10.65
C HIS A 57 -8.37 -10.59 -9.73
N ALA A 58 -8.83 -11.75 -10.22
CA ALA A 58 -8.84 -12.98 -9.42
C ALA A 58 -7.42 -13.42 -9.02
N LEU A 59 -6.46 -13.32 -9.94
CA LEU A 59 -5.02 -13.54 -9.69
C LEU A 59 -4.49 -12.61 -8.60
N TRP A 60 -4.82 -11.32 -8.71
CA TRP A 60 -4.44 -10.31 -7.72
C TRP A 60 -5.00 -10.60 -6.32
N ARG A 61 -6.28 -10.96 -6.22
CA ARG A 61 -6.90 -11.33 -4.94
C ARG A 61 -6.20 -12.53 -4.31
N ALA A 62 -5.98 -13.60 -5.08
CA ALA A 62 -5.31 -14.80 -4.60
C ALA A 62 -3.88 -14.48 -4.12
N GLY A 63 -3.10 -13.72 -4.90
CA GLY A 63 -1.73 -13.35 -4.54
C GLY A 63 -1.65 -12.42 -3.33
N ARG A 64 -2.61 -11.49 -3.16
CA ARG A 64 -2.69 -10.67 -1.94
C ARG A 64 -3.07 -11.51 -0.72
N ASP A 65 -4.05 -12.39 -0.84
CA ASP A 65 -4.45 -13.29 0.24
C ASP A 65 -3.30 -14.19 0.69
N GLU A 66 -2.52 -14.74 -0.25
CA GLU A 66 -1.30 -15.51 0.05
C GLU A 66 -0.27 -14.65 0.80
N LEU A 67 0.03 -13.45 0.30
CA LEU A 67 0.97 -12.53 0.95
C LEU A 67 0.54 -12.18 2.38
N PHE A 68 -0.73 -11.86 2.59
CA PHE A 68 -1.25 -11.51 3.91
C PHE A 68 -1.28 -12.71 4.85
N ARG A 69 -1.52 -13.91 4.33
CA ARG A 69 -1.58 -15.13 5.14
C ARG A 69 -0.21 -15.64 5.55
N GLU A 70 0.74 -15.63 4.63
CA GLU A 70 1.96 -16.45 4.76
C GLU A 70 3.24 -15.63 4.90
N HIS A 71 3.26 -14.37 4.44
CA HIS A 71 4.51 -13.61 4.42
C HIS A 71 4.83 -12.99 5.79
N PRO A 72 6.09 -13.06 6.28
CA PRO A 72 6.50 -12.44 7.56
C PRO A 72 6.36 -10.91 7.65
N GLN A 73 6.01 -10.24 6.54
CA GLN A 73 5.79 -8.78 6.46
C GLN A 73 4.30 -8.47 6.28
N SER A 74 3.43 -9.47 6.47
CA SER A 74 1.99 -9.25 6.52
C SER A 74 1.67 -8.15 7.52
N PRO A 75 0.79 -7.19 7.16
CA PRO A 75 0.37 -6.15 8.08
C PRO A 75 -0.71 -6.64 9.05
N LEU A 76 -1.13 -7.90 9.01
CA LEU A 76 -2.11 -8.45 9.95
C LEU A 76 -1.51 -8.55 11.36
N LEU A 77 -2.31 -8.22 12.37
CA LEU A 77 -1.97 -8.52 13.77
C LEU A 77 -2.01 -10.05 14.00
N PRO A 78 -1.20 -10.59 14.92
CA PRO A 78 -1.10 -12.05 15.15
C PRO A 78 -2.43 -12.76 15.45
N ASP A 79 -3.41 -12.05 16.00
CA ASP A 79 -4.74 -12.53 16.37
C ASP A 79 -5.81 -12.29 15.28
N SER A 80 -5.43 -11.82 14.10
CA SER A 80 -6.37 -11.50 13.03
C SER A 80 -7.05 -12.75 12.45
N GLU A 81 -8.38 -12.76 12.41
CA GLU A 81 -9.16 -13.82 11.75
C GLU A 81 -8.91 -13.89 10.23
N LEU A 82 -8.37 -12.82 9.63
CA LEU A 82 -8.09 -12.71 8.20
C LEU A 82 -7.03 -13.70 7.71
N PHE A 83 -6.20 -14.25 8.62
CA PHE A 83 -5.32 -15.38 8.28
C PHE A 83 -6.12 -16.58 7.77
N THR A 84 -7.32 -16.79 8.29
CA THR A 84 -8.19 -17.92 7.93
C THR A 84 -9.19 -17.52 6.85
N THR A 85 -9.85 -16.37 6.98
CA THR A 85 -10.94 -15.98 6.08
C THR A 85 -10.46 -15.38 4.75
N GLY A 86 -9.22 -14.89 4.70
CA GLY A 86 -8.74 -14.05 3.59
C GLY A 86 -9.27 -12.62 3.67
N LEU A 87 -8.76 -11.75 2.81
CA LEU A 87 -9.23 -10.37 2.74
C LEU A 87 -10.63 -10.33 2.10
N PRO A 88 -11.57 -9.55 2.65
CA PRO A 88 -12.89 -9.40 2.05
C PRO A 88 -12.84 -8.43 0.87
N TYR A 89 -13.44 -8.84 -0.25
CA TYR A 89 -13.55 -8.05 -1.47
C TYR A 89 -15.01 -7.91 -1.92
N TRP A 90 -15.31 -6.87 -2.68
CA TRP A 90 -16.48 -6.85 -3.55
C TRP A 90 -16.25 -7.72 -4.81
N PRO A 91 -17.32 -8.22 -5.46
CA PRO A 91 -17.20 -8.88 -6.77
C PRO A 91 -16.59 -7.95 -7.82
N TYR A 92 -15.92 -8.55 -8.81
CA TYR A 92 -15.37 -7.77 -9.94
C TYR A 92 -16.51 -7.13 -10.75
N ASP A 93 -16.42 -5.83 -11.02
CA ASP A 93 -17.31 -5.10 -11.90
C ASP A 93 -16.52 -4.47 -13.05
N PRO A 94 -16.63 -4.99 -14.30
CA PRO A 94 -15.89 -4.46 -15.44
C PRO A 94 -16.24 -3.02 -15.80
N ARG A 95 -17.38 -2.49 -15.32
CA ARG A 95 -17.80 -1.10 -15.56
C ARG A 95 -16.97 -0.10 -14.75
N LEU A 96 -16.20 -0.57 -13.78
CA LEU A 96 -15.35 0.25 -12.91
C LEU A 96 -13.86 0.19 -13.30
N ARG A 97 -13.58 -0.31 -14.51
CA ARG A 97 -12.26 -0.29 -15.15
C ARG A 97 -12.23 0.75 -16.26
N PHE A 98 -11.22 1.61 -16.22
CA PHE A 98 -11.05 2.72 -17.15
C PHE A 98 -9.62 2.79 -17.67
N GLU A 99 -9.46 3.25 -18.89
CA GLU A 99 -8.19 3.79 -19.39
C GLU A 99 -8.44 5.26 -19.70
N VAL A 100 -7.76 6.14 -18.97
CA VAL A 100 -8.06 7.58 -18.99
C VAL A 100 -6.78 8.40 -19.18
N PRO A 101 -6.85 9.53 -19.90
CA PRO A 101 -5.71 10.41 -20.05
C PRO A 101 -5.37 11.09 -18.72
N LEU A 102 -4.07 11.26 -18.46
CA LEU A 102 -3.61 12.12 -17.38
C LEU A 102 -3.59 13.57 -17.87
N LEU A 103 -4.59 14.35 -17.44
CA LEU A 103 -4.75 15.73 -17.84
C LEU A 103 -3.80 16.64 -17.04
N PRO A 104 -3.06 17.56 -17.68
CA PRO A 104 -2.17 18.47 -16.98
C PRO A 104 -2.96 19.45 -16.10
N THR A 105 -2.37 19.88 -14.98
CA THR A 105 -2.95 20.93 -14.13
C THR A 105 -2.13 22.21 -14.25
N SER A 106 -2.77 23.36 -14.43
CA SER A 106 -2.11 24.67 -14.45
C SER A 106 -1.66 25.18 -13.08
N GLU A 107 -2.15 24.56 -12.00
CA GLU A 107 -1.88 24.96 -10.62
C GLU A 107 -0.98 23.94 -9.92
N PRO A 108 0.33 24.23 -9.76
CA PRO A 108 1.21 23.37 -9.00
C PRO A 108 0.75 23.27 -7.55
N LEU A 109 0.56 22.04 -7.07
CA LEU A 109 0.23 21.77 -5.67
C LEU A 109 1.21 20.74 -5.13
N THR A 110 1.91 21.12 -4.05
CA THR A 110 2.74 20.21 -3.27
C THR A 110 2.19 20.12 -1.86
N LEU A 111 1.94 18.90 -1.41
CA LEU A 111 1.49 18.60 -0.06
C LEU A 111 2.63 17.93 0.71
N GLN A 112 2.66 18.13 2.02
CA GLN A 112 3.53 17.38 2.91
C GLN A 112 2.65 16.54 3.81
N VAL A 113 2.71 15.23 3.64
CA VAL A 113 1.95 14.30 4.45
C VAL A 113 2.84 13.85 5.62
N PRO A 114 2.49 14.21 6.86
CA PRO A 114 3.26 13.77 8.02
C PRO A 114 3.06 12.27 8.24
N THR A 115 4.16 11.59 8.50
CA THR A 115 4.27 10.24 9.03
C THR A 115 5.21 10.34 10.23
N ALA A 116 4.89 9.75 11.37
CA ALA A 116 5.77 9.82 12.54
C ALA A 116 7.09 9.04 12.34
N SER A 117 7.10 8.03 11.47
CA SER A 117 8.24 7.14 11.20
C SER A 117 9.06 7.53 9.96
N ASP A 118 8.41 7.88 8.85
CA ASP A 118 9.08 8.28 7.59
C ASP A 118 9.27 9.80 7.46
N GLY A 119 8.88 10.57 8.48
CA GLY A 119 8.94 12.02 8.47
C GLY A 119 7.89 12.65 7.54
N LEU A 120 8.29 13.63 6.74
CA LEU A 120 7.39 14.30 5.79
C LEU A 120 7.48 13.63 4.43
N ILE A 121 6.35 13.14 3.92
CA ILE A 121 6.21 12.59 2.57
C ILE A 121 5.72 13.69 1.63
N PRO A 122 6.59 14.30 0.80
CA PRO A 122 6.17 15.29 -0.18
C PRO A 122 5.43 14.63 -1.36
N LEU A 123 4.21 15.12 -1.62
CA LEU A 123 3.38 14.74 -2.76
C LEU A 123 3.23 15.93 -3.70
N ARG A 124 3.64 15.79 -4.96
CA ARG A 124 3.39 16.80 -5.99
C ARG A 124 2.26 16.35 -6.90
N ARG A 125 1.24 17.18 -7.10
CA ARG A 125 0.22 16.92 -8.12
C ARG A 125 0.87 16.97 -9.51
N ILE A 126 0.67 15.93 -10.30
CA ILE A 126 1.21 15.82 -11.67
C ILE A 126 0.14 15.89 -12.74
N GLY A 127 -1.13 15.71 -12.37
CA GLY A 127 -2.25 15.75 -13.29
C GLY A 127 -3.55 15.42 -12.59
N GLN A 128 -4.61 15.37 -13.38
CA GLN A 128 -5.93 14.89 -12.97
C GLN A 128 -6.44 13.86 -13.97
N VAL A 129 -7.23 12.93 -13.47
CA VAL A 129 -7.98 11.97 -14.28
C VAL A 129 -9.47 12.24 -14.10
N GLN A 130 -10.24 12.08 -15.18
CA GLN A 130 -11.70 12.17 -15.14
C GLN A 130 -12.27 10.76 -15.21
N LEU A 131 -12.95 10.34 -14.15
CA LEU A 131 -13.69 9.09 -14.14
C LEU A 131 -15.05 9.28 -14.81
N PRO A 132 -15.42 8.45 -15.79
CA PRO A 132 -16.68 8.61 -16.51
C PRO A 132 -17.89 8.28 -15.61
N ALA A 133 -19.08 8.53 -16.15
CA ALA A 133 -20.34 8.12 -15.50
C ALA A 133 -20.33 6.61 -15.18
N PRO A 134 -20.91 6.18 -14.05
CA PRO A 134 -21.75 6.97 -13.13
C PRO A 134 -20.96 7.74 -12.05
N LEU A 135 -19.63 7.62 -12.00
CA LEU A 135 -18.82 8.25 -10.95
C LEU A 135 -18.71 9.76 -11.15
N ASP A 136 -18.55 10.19 -12.42
CA ASP A 136 -18.46 11.59 -12.85
C ASP A 136 -17.60 12.44 -11.89
N ALA A 137 -16.36 11.98 -11.69
CA ALA A 137 -15.47 12.47 -10.65
C ALA A 137 -14.07 12.76 -11.18
N SER A 138 -13.51 13.88 -10.72
CA SER A 138 -12.10 14.24 -10.96
C SER A 138 -11.24 13.77 -9.79
N LEU A 139 -10.13 13.10 -10.07
CA LEU A 139 -9.14 12.71 -9.05
C LEU A 139 -7.78 13.32 -9.38
N ASP A 140 -7.15 13.93 -8.38
CA ASP A 140 -5.75 14.35 -8.44
C ASP A 140 -4.84 13.11 -8.45
N VAL A 141 -3.88 13.11 -9.36
CA VAL A 141 -2.81 12.11 -9.42
C VAL A 141 -1.53 12.73 -8.88
N TRP A 142 -0.93 12.06 -7.91
CA TRP A 142 0.21 12.56 -7.16
C TRP A 142 1.50 11.83 -7.54
N TRP A 143 2.62 12.53 -7.44
CA TRP A 143 3.95 11.97 -7.49
C TRP A 143 4.61 12.06 -6.11
N LEU A 144 5.10 10.92 -5.61
CA LEU A 144 5.90 10.82 -4.39
C LEU A 144 7.30 11.42 -4.65
N GLN A 145 7.65 12.54 -4.01
CA GLN A 145 8.95 13.20 -4.21
C GLN A 145 10.04 12.66 -3.27
N GLN A 146 10.09 11.35 -3.09
CA GLN A 146 11.17 10.64 -2.40
C GLN A 146 12.12 10.00 -3.42
N TYR A 147 13.28 9.48 -2.98
CA TYR A 147 14.32 8.94 -3.87
C TYR A 147 13.80 7.95 -4.93
N ALA A 148 12.91 7.04 -4.54
CA ALA A 148 12.36 6.04 -5.46
C ALA A 148 11.28 6.59 -6.41
N GLY A 149 10.70 7.75 -6.10
CA GLY A 149 9.57 8.29 -6.86
C GLY A 149 8.32 7.40 -6.82
N GLY A 150 7.30 7.78 -7.57
CA GLY A 150 6.15 6.92 -7.87
C GLY A 150 4.84 7.68 -8.02
N ILE A 151 3.94 7.14 -8.84
CA ILE A 151 2.57 7.59 -8.96
C ILE A 151 1.79 7.08 -7.76
N PHE A 152 1.02 7.97 -7.15
CA PHE A 152 0.20 7.68 -5.99
C PHE A 152 -1.20 8.26 -6.19
N LEU A 153 -2.21 7.42 -6.01
CA LEU A 153 -3.61 7.77 -6.21
C LEU A 153 -4.45 7.18 -5.06
N PRO A 154 -4.49 7.87 -3.91
CA PRO A 154 -5.41 7.54 -2.84
C PRO A 154 -6.78 8.15 -3.14
N LEU A 155 -7.84 7.49 -2.71
CA LEU A 155 -9.19 8.06 -2.77
C LEU A 155 -10.04 7.65 -1.58
N ARG A 156 -11.00 8.51 -1.25
CA ARG A 156 -12.09 8.24 -0.33
C ARG A 156 -13.39 8.25 -1.11
N ASP A 157 -14.33 7.41 -0.73
CA ASP A 157 -15.61 7.28 -1.43
C ASP A 157 -16.78 7.13 -0.43
N GLY A 158 -18.02 7.05 -0.91
CA GLY A 158 -19.21 6.97 -0.06
C GLY A 158 -19.26 5.73 0.85
N SER A 159 -18.51 4.68 0.52
CA SER A 159 -18.35 3.49 1.38
C SER A 159 -17.41 3.69 2.57
N SER A 160 -16.58 4.75 2.56
CA SER A 160 -15.52 4.96 3.54
C SER A 160 -16.07 5.19 4.95
N GLY A 161 -15.65 4.36 5.91
CA GLY A 161 -16.12 4.38 7.29
C GLY A 161 -17.45 3.64 7.52
N ARG A 162 -18.04 3.09 6.46
CA ARG A 162 -19.25 2.25 6.52
C ARG A 162 -18.93 0.81 6.15
N THR A 163 -18.45 0.61 4.94
CA THR A 163 -18.15 -0.71 4.36
C THR A 163 -16.74 -0.79 3.77
N SER A 164 -15.97 0.30 3.73
CA SER A 164 -14.51 0.32 3.52
C SER A 164 -13.81 1.16 4.61
N TYR A 165 -12.47 1.13 4.66
CA TYR A 165 -11.70 1.88 5.65
C TYR A 165 -11.97 3.39 5.61
N GLY A 166 -12.18 4.01 6.77
CA GLY A 166 -12.53 5.44 6.87
C GLY A 166 -11.46 6.40 6.35
N GLY A 167 -10.18 6.01 6.40
CA GLY A 167 -9.05 6.79 5.88
C GLY A 167 -8.91 6.78 4.36
N GLY A 168 -9.75 6.00 3.66
CA GLY A 168 -9.69 5.80 2.21
C GLY A 168 -8.91 4.56 1.80
N ARG A 169 -8.76 4.38 0.50
CA ARG A 169 -8.11 3.25 -0.17
C ARG A 169 -7.15 3.75 -1.23
N TYR A 170 -6.20 2.90 -1.63
CA TYR A 170 -5.25 3.21 -2.68
C TYR A 170 -5.63 2.50 -3.96
N LEU A 171 -5.66 3.26 -5.05
CA LEU A 171 -5.85 2.73 -6.39
C LEU A 171 -4.50 2.44 -7.05
N LEU A 172 -3.54 3.35 -6.89
CA LEU A 172 -2.16 3.24 -7.38
C LEU A 172 -1.18 3.65 -6.28
N ASP A 173 -0.09 2.88 -6.17
CA ASP A 173 1.08 3.16 -5.32
C ASP A 173 2.31 2.51 -5.96
N THR A 174 2.82 3.14 -7.03
CA THR A 174 3.84 2.52 -7.87
C THR A 174 5.19 2.42 -7.16
N ALA A 175 5.41 3.23 -6.11
CA ALA A 175 6.57 3.11 -5.23
C ALA A 175 6.58 1.77 -4.46
N LYS A 176 5.40 1.19 -4.24
CA LYS A 176 5.20 -0.16 -3.69
C LYS A 176 4.78 -1.19 -4.75
N SER A 177 5.01 -0.86 -6.02
CA SER A 177 4.73 -1.71 -7.18
C SER A 177 3.25 -2.03 -7.44
N ALA A 178 2.32 -1.33 -6.77
CA ALA A 178 0.91 -1.41 -7.08
C ALA A 178 0.60 -0.53 -8.30
N ASP A 179 0.71 -1.14 -9.48
CA ASP A 179 0.64 -0.47 -10.77
C ASP A 179 -0.05 -1.34 -11.83
N LEU A 180 -1.14 -0.83 -12.41
CA LEU A 180 -1.87 -1.49 -13.50
C LEU A 180 -1.36 -1.08 -14.89
N GLY A 181 -0.41 -0.14 -14.95
CA GLY A 181 0.19 0.33 -16.18
C GLY A 181 -0.65 1.39 -16.89
N GLY A 182 -0.36 1.56 -18.18
CA GLY A 182 -0.89 2.62 -19.03
C GLY A 182 0.03 2.88 -20.20
N SER A 183 -0.13 4.05 -20.82
CA SER A 183 0.76 4.53 -21.88
C SER A 183 1.57 5.74 -21.39
N ALA A 184 2.24 6.43 -22.31
CA ALA A 184 2.89 7.71 -21.99
C ALA A 184 1.88 8.82 -21.62
N GLU A 185 0.60 8.66 -21.99
CA GLU A 185 -0.45 9.68 -21.84
C GLU A 185 -1.64 9.20 -21.00
N THR A 186 -1.80 7.88 -20.84
CA THR A 186 -2.95 7.25 -20.18
C THR A 186 -2.56 6.45 -18.95
N LEU A 187 -3.49 6.31 -18.02
CA LEU A 187 -3.42 5.41 -16.87
C LEU A 187 -4.55 4.38 -16.94
N VAL A 188 -4.24 3.13 -16.63
CA VAL A 188 -5.26 2.10 -16.36
C VAL A 188 -5.70 2.24 -14.91
N LEU A 189 -6.97 2.60 -14.72
CA LEU A 189 -7.61 2.74 -13.42
C LEU A 189 -8.71 1.71 -13.28
N ASP A 190 -8.45 0.65 -12.51
CA ASP A 190 -9.45 -0.36 -12.20
C ASP A 190 -9.79 -0.31 -10.71
N LEU A 191 -10.97 0.25 -10.38
CA LEU A 191 -11.38 0.42 -8.98
C LEU A 191 -11.60 -0.92 -8.25
N ASN A 192 -11.66 -2.04 -8.99
CA ASN A 192 -11.65 -3.37 -8.39
C ASN A 192 -10.33 -3.69 -7.68
N PHE A 193 -9.26 -2.93 -7.94
CA PHE A 193 -7.97 -3.08 -7.27
C PHE A 193 -7.78 -2.12 -6.11
N LEU A 194 -8.82 -1.35 -5.72
CA LEU A 194 -8.77 -0.53 -4.51
C LEU A 194 -8.43 -1.39 -3.30
N TYR A 195 -7.37 -1.01 -2.59
CA TYR A 195 -6.92 -1.76 -1.43
C TYR A 195 -6.72 -0.88 -0.22
N HIS A 196 -6.86 -1.46 0.97
CA HIS A 196 -6.63 -0.72 2.21
C HIS A 196 -5.13 -0.51 2.45
N PRO A 197 -4.74 0.68 2.94
CA PRO A 197 -3.38 0.88 3.43
C PRO A 197 -3.06 -0.04 4.61
N SER A 198 -1.79 -0.37 4.82
CA SER A 198 -1.36 -1.26 5.92
C SER A 198 -1.82 -0.79 7.31
N CYS A 199 -1.95 0.53 7.51
CA CYS A 199 -2.43 1.12 8.77
C CYS A 199 -3.87 0.74 9.13
N ARG A 200 -4.67 0.26 8.15
CA ARG A 200 -5.97 -0.35 8.42
C ARG A 200 -5.83 -1.62 9.25
N TYR A 201 -4.79 -2.40 9.01
CA TYR A 201 -4.63 -3.74 9.60
C TYR A 201 -3.77 -3.72 10.86
N ASN A 202 -2.78 -2.84 10.92
CA ASN A 202 -1.92 -2.71 12.09
C ASN A 202 -1.51 -1.24 12.29
N PRO A 203 -1.79 -0.64 13.46
CA PRO A 203 -1.53 0.77 13.75
C PRO A 203 -0.04 1.11 13.84
N ALA A 204 0.86 0.11 13.87
CA ALA A 204 2.30 0.33 13.76
C ALA A 204 2.71 0.89 12.38
N TRP A 205 1.83 0.78 11.37
CA TRP A 205 2.06 1.37 10.06
C TRP A 205 1.39 2.73 9.95
N GLU A 206 2.07 3.62 9.25
CA GLU A 206 1.58 4.96 8.95
C GLU A 206 1.47 5.12 7.45
N CYS A 207 0.33 5.60 6.99
CA CYS A 207 0.02 5.61 5.57
C CYS A 207 -0.62 6.95 5.20
N PRO A 208 -0.19 7.56 4.08
CA PRO A 208 -0.78 8.81 3.61
C PRO A 208 -2.29 8.70 3.40
N LEU A 209 -3.08 9.57 4.01
CA LEU A 209 -4.53 9.58 3.78
C LEU A 209 -4.88 10.14 2.39
N ALA A 210 -6.06 9.78 1.91
CA ALA A 210 -6.64 10.45 0.75
C ALA A 210 -6.81 11.94 1.04
N GLN A 211 -6.35 12.78 0.11
CA GLN A 211 -6.45 14.22 0.23
C GLN A 211 -7.90 14.68 0.02
N PRO A 212 -8.34 15.82 0.58
CA PRO A 212 -9.72 16.27 0.46
C PRO A 212 -10.25 16.30 -0.98
N GLY A 213 -9.40 16.69 -1.94
CA GLY A 213 -9.73 16.71 -3.38
C GLY A 213 -9.98 15.32 -4.00
N ASN A 214 -9.47 14.24 -3.41
CA ASN A 214 -9.70 12.86 -3.86
C ASN A 214 -10.80 12.19 -3.03
N THR A 215 -11.94 12.86 -2.91
CA THR A 215 -13.14 12.31 -2.26
C THR A 215 -14.29 12.27 -3.25
N ILE A 216 -14.85 11.08 -3.50
CA ILE A 216 -16.00 10.87 -4.37
C ILE A 216 -17.24 10.61 -3.50
N GLY A 217 -18.40 11.17 -3.87
CA GLY A 217 -19.65 10.96 -3.12
C GLY A 217 -20.30 9.59 -3.34
N PHE A 218 -19.92 8.89 -4.39
CA PHE A 218 -20.51 7.60 -4.79
C PHE A 218 -19.98 6.44 -3.94
N ASP A 219 -20.83 5.47 -3.61
CA ASP A 219 -20.44 4.24 -2.92
C ASP A 219 -19.70 3.31 -3.91
N VAL A 220 -18.37 3.28 -3.89
CA VAL A 220 -17.55 2.44 -4.78
C VAL A 220 -17.45 1.03 -4.21
N GLN A 221 -18.39 0.17 -4.61
CA GLN A 221 -18.46 -1.26 -4.24
C GLN A 221 -17.51 -2.13 -5.08
N ALA A 222 -16.23 -1.81 -5.06
CA ALA A 222 -15.18 -2.53 -5.77
C ALA A 222 -13.91 -2.55 -4.92
N GLY A 223 -13.08 -3.60 -5.04
CA GLY A 223 -11.86 -3.76 -4.24
C GLY A 223 -12.07 -4.28 -2.82
N GLU A 224 -11.11 -4.02 -1.94
CA GLU A 224 -11.14 -4.44 -0.54
C GLU A 224 -12.23 -3.70 0.24
N ARG A 225 -12.94 -4.45 1.10
CA ARG A 225 -14.03 -3.96 1.96
C ARG A 225 -13.78 -4.31 3.43
N LEU A 226 -14.65 -3.85 4.32
CA LEU A 226 -14.68 -4.35 5.70
C LEU A 226 -15.52 -5.62 5.76
N THR A 227 -15.17 -6.52 6.68
CA THR A 227 -16.10 -7.57 7.13
C THR A 227 -17.33 -6.89 7.72
N ALA A 228 -18.50 -7.44 7.40
CA ALA A 228 -19.77 -6.93 7.95
C ALA A 228 -19.88 -7.29 9.43
#